data_AF-A0A7L2B7S5-F1
#
_entry.id   AF-A0A7L2B7S5-F1
#
_cell.length_a   1.000
_cell.length_b   1.000
_cell.length_c   1.000
_cell.angle_alpha   90.00
_cell.angle_beta   90.00
_cell.angle_gamma   90.00
#
_symmetry.space_group_name_H-M   'P 1'
#
loop_
_entity.id
_entity.type
_entity.pdbx_description
1 polymer ?
#
loop_
_entity_poly.entity_id
_entity_poly.type
_entity_poly.pdbx_seq_one_letter_code
_entity_poly.pdbx_strand_id
1 'polypeptide(L)'
;TAEGLKYACCPLPPYLEDSGSLVDEDDSAGRPLRDVCFHLLKLYSDRHYDLDQLLDPRSVTPDPLDHRLSWHLWEVLRALNYTHLFRQSRGVLGAGYAAQLESEGLWEWAVFVQLHEPD
;
A
#
# COMPACT_ATOMS: atom_id res chain seq x y z
N THR A 1 -20.59 21.85 -25.47
CA THR A 1 -19.26 22.26 -24.94
C THR A 1 -18.56 21.00 -24.52
N ALA A 2 -17.68 20.48 -25.38
CA ALA A 2 -16.96 19.25 -25.12
C ALA A 2 -15.82 19.56 -24.13
N GLU A 3 -16.00 19.19 -22.87
CA GLU A 3 -14.90 19.11 -21.92
C GLU A 3 -13.81 18.23 -22.55
N GLY A 4 -12.59 18.74 -22.61
CA GLY A 4 -11.46 18.01 -23.15
C GLY A 4 -11.27 16.72 -22.35
N LEU A 5 -11.68 15.59 -22.93
CA LEU A 5 -11.51 14.28 -22.35
C LEU A 5 -10.01 14.10 -22.08
N LYS A 6 -9.62 14.14 -20.78
CA LYS A 6 -8.28 13.72 -20.36
C LYS A 6 -8.05 12.32 -20.95
N TYR A 7 -6.93 12.17 -21.65
CA TYR A 7 -6.55 10.93 -22.33
C TYR A 7 -6.61 9.69 -21.40
N ALA A 8 -6.41 9.89 -20.10
CA ALA A 8 -6.65 8.90 -19.06
C ALA A 8 -7.07 9.57 -17.75
N CYS A 9 -7.86 8.87 -16.94
CA CYS A 9 -8.13 9.23 -15.56
C CYS A 9 -6.83 9.14 -14.72
N CYS A 10 -6.76 9.90 -13.62
CA CYS A 10 -5.69 9.68 -12.64
C CYS A 10 -5.85 8.28 -12.04
N PRO A 11 -4.77 7.51 -11.84
CA PRO A 11 -4.86 6.18 -11.24
C PRO A 11 -5.04 6.36 -9.73
N LEU A 12 -6.31 6.50 -9.33
CA LEU A 12 -6.75 6.69 -7.95
C LEU A 12 -7.11 5.32 -7.35
N PRO A 13 -6.97 5.16 -6.02
CA PRO A 13 -7.48 3.97 -5.35
C PRO A 13 -8.95 3.71 -5.69
N PRO A 14 -9.40 2.44 -5.76
CA PRO A 14 -10.76 2.09 -6.21
C PRO A 14 -11.88 2.80 -5.45
N TYR A 15 -11.68 3.06 -4.16
CA TYR A 15 -12.65 3.74 -3.31
C TYR A 15 -12.77 5.25 -3.57
N LEU A 16 -11.86 5.85 -4.34
CA LEU A 16 -11.86 7.27 -4.72
C LEU A 16 -12.22 7.52 -6.19
N GLU A 17 -12.38 6.46 -7.01
CA GLU A 17 -12.67 6.59 -8.44
C GLU A 17 -13.96 7.38 -8.73
N ASP A 18 -14.99 7.24 -7.88
CA ASP A 18 -16.30 7.90 -8.03
C ASP A 18 -16.38 9.27 -7.33
N SER A 19 -15.34 9.66 -6.58
CA SER A 19 -15.40 10.85 -5.73
C SER A 19 -15.29 12.17 -6.49
N GLY A 20 -15.03 12.16 -7.81
CA GLY A 20 -14.88 13.36 -8.65
C GLY A 20 -13.80 14.35 -8.18
N SER A 21 -13.07 13.99 -7.12
CA SER A 21 -12.20 14.89 -6.39
C SER A 21 -10.83 14.84 -7.04
N LEU A 22 -10.36 16.00 -7.48
CA LEU A 22 -8.95 16.22 -7.69
C LEU A 22 -8.32 15.96 -6.32
N VAL A 23 -7.72 14.78 -6.12
CA VAL A 23 -6.98 14.50 -4.89
C VAL A 23 -5.89 15.56 -4.78
N ASP A 24 -6.14 16.54 -3.93
CA ASP A 24 -5.15 17.52 -3.51
C ASP A 24 -3.94 16.76 -2.97
N GLU A 25 -2.77 17.36 -3.16
CA GLU A 25 -1.45 16.83 -2.83
C GLU A 25 -1.27 16.66 -1.30
N ASP A 26 -1.98 15.71 -0.69
CA ASP A 26 -1.98 15.51 0.76
C ASP A 26 -1.34 14.18 1.15
N ASP A 27 -0.08 14.05 0.74
CA ASP A 27 0.88 13.29 1.53
C ASP A 27 1.83 14.29 2.18
N SER A 28 2.43 13.97 3.33
CA SER A 28 3.39 14.87 4.03
C SER A 28 4.59 15.28 3.16
N ALA A 29 4.73 14.70 1.96
CA ALA A 29 5.73 14.98 0.95
C ALA A 29 5.18 15.67 -0.33
N GLY A 30 3.91 16.12 -0.35
CA GLY A 30 3.27 16.78 -1.49
C GLY A 30 3.10 15.87 -2.72
N ARG A 31 3.02 14.55 -2.51
CA ARG A 31 2.84 13.59 -3.61
C ARG A 31 1.35 13.25 -3.74
N PRO A 32 0.83 13.19 -4.97
CA PRO A 32 -0.57 12.84 -5.16
C PRO A 32 -0.80 11.36 -4.86
N LEU A 33 -1.90 11.04 -4.19
CA LEU A 33 -2.30 9.66 -3.90
C LEU A 33 -2.53 8.86 -5.19
N ARG A 34 -2.06 7.62 -5.22
CA ARG A 34 -2.13 6.72 -6.36
C ARG A 34 -2.55 5.33 -5.92
N ASP A 35 -3.11 4.56 -6.83
CA ASP A 35 -3.45 3.16 -6.59
C ASP A 35 -2.21 2.26 -6.57
N VAL A 36 -2.37 1.06 -6.01
CA VAL A 36 -1.31 0.04 -6.01
C VAL A 36 -0.86 -0.34 -7.42
N CYS A 37 -1.77 -0.36 -8.40
CA CYS A 37 -1.43 -0.70 -9.78
C CYS A 37 -0.40 0.28 -10.37
N PHE A 38 -0.59 1.57 -10.17
CA PHE A 38 0.36 2.61 -10.55
C PHE A 38 1.70 2.40 -9.85
N HIS A 39 1.70 2.15 -8.54
CA HIS A 39 2.93 1.94 -7.78
C HIS A 39 3.70 0.71 -8.27
N LEU A 40 3.01 -0.38 -8.62
CA LEU A 40 3.62 -1.58 -9.19
C LEU A 40 4.21 -1.34 -10.58
N LEU A 41 3.50 -0.62 -11.46
CA LEU A 41 4.02 -0.21 -12.76
C LEU A 41 5.24 0.71 -12.62
N LYS A 42 5.23 1.58 -11.62
CA LYS A 42 6.34 2.47 -11.31
C LYS A 42 7.54 1.68 -10.79
N LEU A 43 7.34 0.72 -9.90
CA LEU A 43 8.38 -0.19 -9.41
C LEU A 43 8.97 -1.07 -10.53
N TYR A 44 8.13 -1.52 -11.47
CA TYR A 44 8.60 -2.25 -12.65
C TYR A 44 9.50 -1.37 -13.53
N SER A 45 9.16 -0.09 -13.67
CA SER A 45 9.93 0.89 -14.44
C SER A 45 11.21 1.34 -13.73
N ASP A 46 11.18 1.43 -12.41
CA ASP A 46 12.30 1.82 -11.54
C ASP A 46 12.39 0.89 -10.33
N ARG A 47 13.42 0.03 -10.34
CA ARG A 47 13.67 -0.97 -9.30
C ARG A 47 13.98 -0.38 -7.92
N HIS A 48 14.29 0.92 -7.83
CA HIS A 48 14.58 1.62 -6.58
C HIS A 48 13.40 2.49 -6.12
N TYR A 49 12.22 2.28 -6.71
CA TYR A 49 11.01 2.98 -6.30
C TYR A 49 10.68 2.70 -4.84
N ASP A 50 10.29 3.75 -4.12
CA ASP A 50 10.05 3.71 -2.68
C ASP A 50 8.92 2.74 -2.30
N LEU A 51 9.28 1.68 -1.55
CA LEU A 51 8.31 0.67 -1.11
C LEU A 51 7.43 1.16 0.03
N ASP A 52 7.88 2.12 0.84
CA ASP A 52 7.04 2.68 1.90
C ASP A 52 5.80 3.33 1.30
N GLN A 53 5.96 4.06 0.18
CA GLN A 53 4.84 4.65 -0.54
C GLN A 53 3.94 3.60 -1.21
N LEU A 54 4.54 2.56 -1.79
CA LEU A 54 3.80 1.50 -2.49
C LEU A 54 2.94 0.67 -1.52
N LEU A 55 3.41 0.46 -0.30
CA LEU A 55 2.77 -0.37 0.72
C LEU A 55 1.85 0.43 1.66
N ASP A 56 1.61 1.71 1.38
CA ASP A 56 0.66 2.52 2.14
C ASP A 56 -0.77 1.98 1.98
N PRO A 57 -1.48 1.61 3.08
CA PRO A 57 -2.86 1.13 3.02
C PRO A 57 -3.81 2.06 2.25
N ARG A 58 -3.56 3.37 2.27
CA ARG A 58 -4.35 4.39 1.55
C ARG A 58 -4.36 4.17 0.04
N SER A 59 -3.38 3.45 -0.51
CA SER A 59 -3.33 3.13 -1.94
C SER A 59 -4.37 2.07 -2.37
N VAL A 60 -5.05 1.44 -1.41
CA VAL A 60 -5.97 0.31 -1.61
C VAL A 60 -7.35 0.58 -1.01
N THR A 61 -7.36 1.04 0.24
CA THR A 61 -8.53 1.02 1.10
C THR A 61 -8.67 2.36 1.84
N PRO A 62 -9.91 2.81 2.11
CA PRO A 62 -10.14 4.01 2.90
C PRO A 62 -9.80 3.81 4.39
N ASP A 63 -9.65 2.56 4.85
CA ASP A 63 -9.33 2.24 6.23
C ASP A 63 -7.80 2.23 6.45
N PRO A 64 -7.22 3.20 7.16
CA PRO A 64 -5.78 3.27 7.37
C PRO A 64 -5.23 2.12 8.24
N LEU A 65 -6.11 1.37 8.94
CA LEU A 65 -5.74 0.23 9.78
C LEU A 65 -5.78 -1.10 9.03
N ASP A 66 -6.28 -1.12 7.79
CA ASP A 66 -6.34 -2.32 6.97
C ASP A 66 -5.00 -2.58 6.28
N HIS A 67 -4.08 -3.19 7.04
CA HIS A 67 -2.74 -3.53 6.58
C HIS A 67 -2.67 -4.85 5.80
N ARG A 68 -3.80 -5.50 5.55
CA ARG A 68 -3.87 -6.85 4.96
C ARG A 68 -3.14 -6.92 3.62
N LEU A 69 -3.57 -6.10 2.65
CA LEU A 69 -3.00 -6.18 1.30
C LEU A 69 -1.55 -5.71 1.30
N SER A 70 -1.23 -4.67 2.05
CA SER A 70 0.14 -4.16 2.17
C SER A 70 1.10 -5.22 2.70
N TRP A 71 0.72 -5.98 3.74
CA TRP A 71 1.55 -7.08 4.24
C TRP A 71 1.77 -8.20 3.23
N HIS A 72 0.68 -8.68 2.60
CA HIS A 72 0.80 -9.73 1.58
C HIS A 72 1.63 -9.28 0.37
N LEU A 73 1.51 -8.02 -0.03
CA LEU A 73 2.28 -7.46 -1.13
C LEU A 73 3.78 -7.39 -0.79
N TRP A 74 4.12 -6.98 0.43
CA TRP A 74 5.50 -7.02 0.92
C TRP A 74 6.09 -8.44 0.87
N GLU A 75 5.35 -9.45 1.33
CA GLU A 75 5.83 -10.84 1.31
C GLU A 75 6.14 -11.33 -0.11
N VAL A 76 5.30 -10.98 -1.10
CA VAL A 76 5.56 -11.29 -2.51
C VAL A 76 6.79 -10.53 -3.03
N LEU A 77 6.90 -9.23 -2.75
CA LEU A 77 8.04 -8.42 -3.19
C LEU A 77 9.35 -8.91 -2.57
N ARG A 78 9.32 -9.32 -1.30
CA ARG A 78 10.44 -9.97 -0.61
C ARG A 78 10.86 -11.27 -1.29
N ALA A 79 9.89 -12.12 -1.67
CA ALA A 79 10.14 -13.35 -2.42
C ALA A 79 10.71 -13.09 -3.84
N LEU A 80 10.46 -11.90 -4.40
CA LEU A 80 11.05 -11.43 -5.67
C LEU A 80 12.39 -10.70 -5.49
N ASN A 81 13.02 -10.81 -4.31
CA ASN A 81 14.31 -10.21 -3.92
C ASN A 81 14.33 -8.67 -3.84
N TYR A 82 13.20 -8.03 -3.52
CA TYR A 82 13.21 -6.62 -3.11
C TYR A 82 13.57 -6.49 -1.63
N THR A 83 14.59 -5.69 -1.32
CA THR A 83 15.17 -5.59 0.05
C THR A 83 15.21 -4.18 0.61
N HIS A 84 14.73 -3.18 -0.13
CA HIS A 84 14.92 -1.77 0.19
C HIS A 84 13.79 -1.16 1.04
N LEU A 85 12.94 -2.00 1.65
CA LEU A 85 12.02 -1.57 2.69
C LEU A 85 12.73 -1.56 4.05
N PHE A 86 12.61 -0.46 4.79
CA PHE A 86 13.25 -0.33 6.10
C PHE A 86 12.72 -1.38 7.09
N ARG A 87 13.61 -1.86 7.98
CA ARG A 87 13.25 -2.83 9.03
C ARG A 87 12.13 -2.31 9.91
N GLN A 88 12.14 -1.02 10.26
CA GLN A 88 11.09 -0.40 11.07
C GLN A 88 9.74 -0.48 10.37
N SER A 89 9.67 -0.11 9.09
CA SER A 89 8.44 -0.15 8.30
C SER A 89 7.87 -1.56 8.19
N ARG A 90 8.73 -2.56 8.00
CA ARG A 90 8.34 -3.98 8.00
C ARG A 90 7.74 -4.42 9.33
N GLY A 91 8.39 -4.06 10.44
CA GLY A 91 7.89 -4.37 11.77
C GLY A 91 6.54 -3.70 12.06
N VAL A 92 6.35 -2.45 11.63
CA VAL A 92 5.06 -1.74 11.76
C VAL A 92 3.98 -2.42 10.93
N LEU A 93 4.29 -2.79 9.69
CA LEU A 93 3.38 -3.48 8.78
C LEU A 93 2.94 -4.84 9.34
N GLY A 94 3.90 -5.66 9.78
CA GLY A 94 3.65 -6.97 10.38
C GLY A 94 2.87 -6.88 11.68
N ALA A 95 3.29 -5.99 12.60
CA ALA A 95 2.60 -5.79 13.87
C ALA A 95 1.19 -5.22 13.68
N GLY A 96 1.00 -4.29 12.75
CA GLY A 96 -0.32 -3.72 12.42
C GLY A 96 -1.27 -4.79 11.90
N TYR A 97 -0.80 -5.65 10.97
CA TYR A 97 -1.62 -6.75 10.46
C TYR A 97 -1.90 -7.82 11.52
N ALA A 98 -0.91 -8.16 12.36
CA ALA A 98 -1.10 -9.10 13.46
C ALA A 98 -2.13 -8.57 14.48
N ALA A 99 -2.06 -7.28 14.84
CA ALA A 99 -3.04 -6.65 15.73
C ALA A 99 -4.45 -6.63 15.14
N GLN A 100 -4.57 -6.39 13.83
CA GLN A 100 -5.85 -6.48 13.12
C GLN A 100 -6.45 -7.90 13.24
N LEU A 101 -5.64 -8.94 12.96
CA LEU A 101 -6.08 -10.33 13.07
C LEU A 101 -6.45 -10.73 14.50
N GLU A 102 -5.70 -10.26 15.51
CA GLU A 102 -6.03 -10.47 16.91
C GLU A 102 -7.39 -9.84 17.28
N SER A 103 -7.66 -8.62 16.81
CA SER A 103 -8.92 -7.92 17.07
C SER A 103 -10.14 -8.61 16.44
N GLU A 104 -9.94 -9.30 15.30
CA GLU A 104 -10.96 -10.10 14.62
C GLU A 104 -11.13 -11.51 15.24
N GLY A 105 -10.34 -11.86 16.26
CA GLY A 105 -10.36 -13.19 16.89
C GLY A 105 -9.57 -14.26 16.14
N LEU A 106 -8.82 -13.88 15.10
CA LEU A 106 -7.98 -14.73 14.26
C LEU A 106 -6.53 -14.79 14.79
N TRP A 107 -6.37 -14.91 16.10
CA TRP A 107 -5.06 -14.82 16.78
C TRP A 107 -4.03 -15.85 16.27
N GLU A 108 -4.49 -17.03 15.83
CA GLU A 108 -3.66 -18.09 15.22
C GLU A 108 -2.86 -17.53 14.02
N TRP A 109 -3.53 -16.70 13.21
CA TRP A 109 -2.95 -16.07 12.03
C TRP A 109 -2.10 -14.86 12.40
N ALA A 110 -2.43 -14.15 13.48
CA ALA A 110 -1.57 -13.10 14.03
C ALA A 110 -0.19 -13.67 14.43
N VAL A 111 -0.17 -14.84 15.07
CA VAL A 111 1.08 -15.56 15.39
C VAL A 111 1.81 -15.97 14.12
N PHE A 112 1.09 -16.49 13.12
CA PHE A 112 1.69 -16.84 11.82
C PHE A 112 2.39 -15.64 11.17
N VAL A 113 1.73 -14.49 11.13
CA VAL A 113 2.29 -13.24 10.58
C VAL A 113 3.55 -12.82 11.34
N GLN A 114 3.51 -12.87 12.68
CA GLN A 114 4.65 -12.49 13.52
C GLN A 114 5.87 -13.40 13.32
N LEU A 115 5.65 -14.70 13.05
CA LEU A 115 6.73 -15.65 12.75
C LEU A 115 7.42 -15.40 11.40
N HIS A 116 6.81 -14.63 10.51
CA HIS A 116 7.37 -14.29 9.19
C HIS A 116 8.26 -13.04 9.20
N GLU A 117 8.32 -12.30 10.32
CA GLU A 117 9.25 -11.18 10.47
C GLU A 117 10.63 -11.71 10.91
N PRO A 118 11.70 -11.49 10.13
CA PRO A 118 13.05 -11.85 10.52
C PRO A 118 13.57 -10.95 11.64
N ASP A 119 14.30 -11.55 12.58
CA ASP A 119 15.01 -10.87 13.69
C ASP A 119 15.83 -9.66 13.25
#